data_AF-A0AAN6NQ68-F1
#
_entry.id   AF-A0AAN6NQ68-F1
#
_cell.length_a   1.000
_cell.length_b   1.000
_cell.length_c   1.000
_cell.angle_alpha   90.00
_cell.angle_beta   90.00
_cell.angle_gamma   90.00
#
_symmetry.space_group_name_H-M   'P 1'
#
loop_
_entity.id
_entity.type
_entity.pdbx_description
1 polymer ?
#
loop_
_entity_poly.entity_id
_entity_poly.type
_entity_poly.pdbx_seq_one_letter_code
_entity_poly.pdbx_strand_id
1 'polypeptide(L)'
;MGAFGDFSSICRKAPIPLCASVGPITSVASGVGIEPDCYARNIEVANTIIFQSAASVMHIVALIMTVVMLLHVRGKFTAVGRKEITTFFYLYMILTFLSLCIDAGVIPPHSGSYPYFVAVQAGLASALVTCLVINGFVGFQLYEDGTPLSLWMLRLSSFIAFVISFLVSLATFKSWSGLGPTNTVGIFIVLYLLNAIQLALYVVSQIILVTRTLQDRWPLGDIAFGLFFFIAGQVLLYAFSSRICEGVSHYIDGLFFATTCNLLAVMMVYKYWDSITKEDLEFSVGTRMNNWEVKELLPQGPEEDRRATVYADPIYEGHHYAPGPGTGSGASASGYEGGHHRRESHGYTPSPHRQSLRY
;
A
#
# COMPACT_ATOMS: atom_id res chain seq x y z
N MET A 1 4.02 -41.36 2.38
CA MET A 1 5.09 -40.56 1.74
C MET A 1 4.40 -39.58 0.80
N GLY A 2 4.54 -38.28 1.04
CA GLY A 2 3.82 -37.26 0.27
C GLY A 2 4.41 -37.11 -1.13
N ALA A 3 3.56 -37.10 -2.14
CA ALA A 3 3.95 -36.74 -3.50
C ALA A 3 4.21 -35.23 -3.58
N PHE A 4 5.03 -34.80 -4.55
CA PHE A 4 5.25 -33.37 -4.78
C PHE A 4 3.92 -32.65 -5.04
N GLY A 5 3.67 -31.56 -4.31
CA GLY A 5 2.43 -30.79 -4.42
C GLY A 5 1.22 -31.39 -3.69
N ASP A 6 1.39 -32.42 -2.86
CA ASP A 6 0.33 -32.96 -2.01
C ASP A 6 0.11 -32.10 -0.75
N PHE A 7 -1.11 -31.57 -0.61
CA PHE A 7 -1.52 -30.76 0.54
C PHE A 7 -1.93 -31.58 1.77
N SER A 8 -2.05 -32.90 1.66
CA SER A 8 -2.56 -33.76 2.74
C SER A 8 -1.78 -33.65 4.05
N SER A 9 -0.46 -33.43 3.98
CA SER A 9 0.37 -33.25 5.17
C SER A 9 0.31 -31.83 5.75
N ILE A 10 0.14 -30.83 4.88
CA ILE A 10 0.03 -29.41 5.24
C ILE A 10 -1.32 -29.18 5.93
N CYS A 11 -2.40 -29.65 5.32
CA CYS A 11 -3.77 -29.43 5.79
C CYS A 11 -4.09 -30.15 7.09
N ARG A 12 -3.46 -31.30 7.36
CA ARG A 12 -3.60 -31.96 8.67
C ARG A 12 -2.93 -31.17 9.81
N LYS A 13 -1.87 -30.41 9.51
CA LYS A 13 -1.10 -29.68 10.54
C LYS A 13 -1.57 -28.24 10.73
N ALA A 14 -1.98 -27.59 9.66
CA ALA A 14 -2.23 -26.15 9.62
C ALA A 14 -3.69 -25.88 9.20
N PRO A 15 -4.45 -25.10 10.00
CA PRO A 15 -5.84 -24.77 9.69
C PRO A 15 -5.89 -23.63 8.65
N ILE A 16 -5.63 -23.97 7.40
CA ILE A 16 -5.57 -23.01 6.27
C ILE A 16 -6.88 -23.08 5.48
N PRO A 17 -7.51 -21.95 5.10
CA PRO A 17 -8.79 -21.94 4.40
C PRO A 17 -8.85 -22.78 3.12
N LEU A 18 -7.73 -22.85 2.40
CA LEU A 18 -7.54 -23.69 1.21
C LEU A 18 -7.89 -25.17 1.45
N CYS A 19 -7.60 -25.67 2.66
CA CYS A 19 -7.71 -27.08 3.02
C CYS A 19 -9.15 -27.60 3.02
N ALA A 20 -10.13 -26.72 3.28
CA ALA A 20 -11.55 -27.05 3.17
C ALA A 20 -12.05 -27.14 1.72
N SER A 21 -11.18 -26.97 0.71
CA SER A 21 -11.53 -27.08 -0.71
C SER A 21 -10.62 -28.02 -1.52
N VAL A 22 -9.70 -28.73 -0.83
CA VAL A 22 -8.80 -29.71 -1.45
C VAL A 22 -8.82 -31.03 -0.67
N GLY A 23 -8.55 -32.14 -1.34
CA GLY A 23 -8.51 -33.47 -0.75
C GLY A 23 -9.44 -34.49 -1.39
N PRO A 24 -9.35 -35.77 -0.95
CA PRO A 24 -10.21 -36.83 -1.44
C PRO A 24 -11.67 -36.61 -1.00
N ILE A 25 -12.61 -36.95 -1.88
CA ILE A 25 -14.04 -36.97 -1.56
C ILE A 25 -14.27 -38.18 -0.65
N THR A 26 -14.59 -37.95 0.62
CA THR A 26 -14.94 -39.03 1.55
C THR A 26 -16.45 -39.17 1.62
N SER A 27 -16.96 -40.39 1.79
CA SER A 27 -18.41 -40.65 1.88
C SER A 27 -19.01 -40.29 3.25
N VAL A 28 -18.18 -39.94 4.22
CA VAL A 28 -18.57 -39.69 5.64
C VAL A 28 -18.78 -38.21 5.92
N ALA A 29 -18.04 -37.32 5.25
CA ALA A 29 -18.35 -35.89 5.17
C ALA A 29 -18.89 -35.62 3.77
N SER A 30 -20.12 -35.12 3.65
CA SER A 30 -20.74 -34.79 2.35
C SER A 30 -20.04 -33.60 1.67
N GLY A 31 -18.78 -33.76 1.27
CA GLY A 31 -17.95 -32.67 0.76
C GLY A 31 -16.49 -33.03 0.48
N VAL A 32 -15.79 -32.07 -0.13
CA VAL A 32 -14.34 -32.07 -0.38
C VAL A 32 -13.69 -31.29 0.77
N GLY A 33 -12.59 -31.80 1.32
CA GLY A 33 -11.81 -31.06 2.33
C GLY A 33 -10.94 -31.97 3.20
N ILE A 34 -9.84 -31.43 3.71
CA ILE A 34 -8.98 -32.07 4.71
C ILE A 34 -9.04 -31.25 5.98
N GLU A 35 -9.59 -31.84 7.03
CA GLU A 35 -9.67 -31.22 8.36
C GLU A 35 -8.29 -31.27 9.06
N PRO A 36 -7.87 -30.19 9.75
CA PRO A 36 -6.68 -30.20 10.59
C PRO A 36 -6.86 -31.07 11.84
N ASP A 37 -5.77 -31.68 12.30
CA ASP A 37 -5.75 -32.51 13.51
C ASP A 37 -6.08 -31.69 14.78
N CYS A 38 -5.73 -30.40 14.77
CA CYS A 38 -6.03 -29.44 15.84
C CYS A 38 -6.24 -28.04 15.27
N TYR A 39 -7.31 -27.37 15.72
CA TYR A 39 -7.61 -25.97 15.41
C TYR A 39 -8.13 -25.24 16.66
N ALA A 40 -8.09 -23.90 16.64
CA ALA A 40 -8.57 -23.08 17.73
C ALA A 40 -10.10 -23.18 17.89
N ARG A 41 -10.56 -23.32 19.14
CA ARG A 41 -11.99 -23.49 19.46
C ARG A 41 -12.81 -22.30 18.98
N ASN A 42 -14.04 -22.59 18.58
CA ASN A 42 -15.00 -21.57 18.19
C ASN A 42 -15.57 -20.88 19.44
N ILE A 43 -15.95 -19.62 19.30
CA ILE A 43 -16.60 -18.86 20.38
C ILE A 43 -17.99 -18.46 19.90
N GLU A 44 -18.98 -18.68 20.75
CA GLU A 44 -20.34 -18.21 20.53
C GLU A 44 -20.49 -16.79 21.11
N VAL A 45 -20.76 -15.83 20.24
CA VAL A 45 -21.03 -14.44 20.62
C VAL A 45 -22.36 -14.03 20.01
N ALA A 46 -23.31 -13.62 20.85
CA ALA A 46 -24.61 -13.07 20.42
C ALA A 46 -25.33 -13.92 19.34
N ASN A 47 -25.51 -15.23 19.57
CA ASN A 47 -26.10 -16.20 18.63
C ASN A 47 -25.33 -16.39 17.30
N THR A 48 -24.06 -15.98 17.23
CA THR A 48 -23.17 -16.25 16.10
C THR A 48 -21.95 -17.04 16.55
N ILE A 49 -21.58 -18.07 15.79
CA ILE A 49 -20.37 -18.85 16.02
C ILE A 49 -19.25 -18.20 15.24
N ILE A 50 -18.23 -17.70 15.94
CA ILE A 50 -17.02 -17.15 15.34
C ILE A 50 -15.94 -18.22 15.36
N PHE A 51 -15.41 -18.53 14.18
CA PHE A 51 -14.31 -19.46 14.00
C PHE A 51 -12.98 -18.75 14.23
N GLN A 52 -11.99 -19.47 14.77
CA GLN A 52 -10.60 -19.00 14.95
C GLN A 52 -10.46 -17.57 15.49
N SER A 53 -11.23 -17.24 16.53
CA SER A 53 -11.33 -15.90 17.10
C SER A 53 -10.00 -15.20 17.40
N ALA A 54 -8.98 -15.94 17.86
CA ALA A 54 -7.64 -15.41 18.11
C ALA A 54 -6.99 -14.85 16.82
N ALA A 55 -7.04 -15.60 15.72
CA ALA A 55 -6.52 -15.15 14.43
C ALA A 55 -7.36 -13.97 13.88
N SER A 56 -8.68 -13.98 14.07
CA SER A 56 -9.57 -12.87 13.68
C SER A 56 -9.19 -11.56 14.39
N VAL A 57 -8.90 -11.61 15.69
CA VAL A 57 -8.43 -10.42 16.44
C VAL A 57 -7.12 -9.89 15.85
N MET A 58 -6.18 -10.78 15.50
CA MET A 58 -4.92 -10.35 14.88
C MET A 58 -5.10 -9.75 13.50
N HIS A 59 -6.04 -10.24 12.68
CA HIS A 59 -6.38 -9.58 11.42
C HIS A 59 -6.94 -8.17 11.63
N ILE A 60 -7.75 -7.95 12.67
CA ILE A 60 -8.24 -6.60 13.01
C ILE A 60 -7.08 -5.69 13.40
N VAL A 61 -6.15 -6.17 14.24
CA VAL A 61 -4.93 -5.43 14.60
C VAL A 61 -4.11 -5.12 13.35
N ALA A 62 -3.94 -6.08 12.44
CA ALA A 62 -3.22 -5.90 11.19
C ALA A 62 -3.88 -4.84 10.30
N LEU A 63 -5.21 -4.81 10.21
CA LEU A 63 -5.94 -3.77 9.48
C LEU A 63 -5.73 -2.39 10.08
N ILE A 64 -5.83 -2.23 11.40
CA ILE A 64 -5.57 -0.97 12.10
C ILE A 64 -4.14 -0.49 11.83
N MET A 65 -3.16 -1.38 12.00
CA MET A 65 -1.76 -1.05 11.74
C MET A 65 -1.50 -0.70 10.27
N THR A 66 -2.18 -1.36 9.33
CA THR A 66 -2.10 -1.03 7.90
C THR A 66 -2.62 0.37 7.61
N VAL A 67 -3.74 0.77 8.23
CA VAL A 67 -4.27 2.13 8.12
C VAL A 67 -3.26 3.14 8.66
N VAL A 68 -2.66 2.88 9.84
CA VAL A 68 -1.64 3.75 10.42
C VAL A 68 -0.45 3.91 9.47
N MET A 69 0.10 2.82 8.94
CA MET A 69 1.21 2.87 7.97
C MET A 69 0.84 3.68 6.72
N LEU A 70 -0.37 3.47 6.18
CA LEU A 70 -0.85 4.19 5.01
C LEU A 70 -0.95 5.70 5.25
N LEU A 71 -1.43 6.12 6.43
CA LEU A 71 -1.47 7.53 6.81
C LEU A 71 -0.06 8.14 6.87
N HIS A 72 0.92 7.41 7.40
CA HIS A 72 2.32 7.88 7.44
C HIS A 72 2.95 8.00 6.05
N VAL A 73 2.73 7.01 5.18
CA VAL A 73 3.21 7.04 3.79
C VAL A 73 2.61 8.24 3.04
N ARG A 74 1.31 8.51 3.22
CA ARG A 74 0.64 9.65 2.58
C ARG A 74 1.07 11.00 3.15
N GLY A 75 1.59 11.04 4.38
CA GLY A 75 2.13 12.24 5.01
C GLY A 75 3.46 12.73 4.39
N LYS A 76 4.19 11.88 3.67
CA LYS A 76 5.41 12.28 2.94
C LYS A 76 5.07 12.85 1.57
N PHE A 77 5.58 14.05 1.23
CA PHE A 77 5.22 14.74 -0.01
C PHE A 77 6.14 14.43 -1.21
N THR A 78 7.43 14.18 -0.97
CA THR A 78 8.48 14.01 -2.00
C THR A 78 9.13 12.61 -2.03
N ALA A 79 8.64 11.67 -1.21
CA ALA A 79 9.19 10.32 -1.12
C ALA A 79 9.14 9.51 -2.43
N VAL A 80 10.30 8.96 -2.80
CA VAL A 80 10.49 8.07 -3.95
C VAL A 80 9.63 6.82 -3.82
N GLY A 81 8.93 6.46 -4.90
CA GLY A 81 8.11 5.23 -4.94
C GLY A 81 6.88 5.26 -4.01
N ARG A 82 6.46 6.44 -3.52
CA ARG A 82 5.33 6.57 -2.58
C ARG A 82 4.02 6.00 -3.13
N LYS A 83 3.71 6.23 -4.41
CA LYS A 83 2.43 5.77 -5.01
C LYS A 83 2.43 4.24 -5.21
N GLU A 84 3.60 3.69 -5.51
CA GLU A 84 3.86 2.28 -5.73
C GLU A 84 3.71 1.49 -4.41
N ILE A 85 4.38 1.93 -3.34
CA ILE A 85 4.28 1.26 -2.03
C ILE A 85 2.88 1.41 -1.42
N THR A 86 2.19 2.53 -1.69
CA THR A 86 0.79 2.71 -1.30
C THR A 86 -0.11 1.65 -1.94
N THR A 87 0.17 1.25 -3.19
CA THR A 87 -0.58 0.18 -3.87
C THR A 87 -0.36 -1.18 -3.18
N PHE A 88 0.85 -1.45 -2.69
CA PHE A 88 1.14 -2.64 -1.88
C PHE A 88 0.31 -2.67 -0.58
N PHE A 89 0.26 -1.57 0.18
CA PHE A 89 -0.53 -1.51 1.41
C PHE A 89 -2.04 -1.62 1.16
N TYR A 90 -2.56 -1.08 0.06
CA TYR A 90 -3.97 -1.29 -0.32
C TYR A 90 -4.27 -2.77 -0.63
N LEU A 91 -3.39 -3.46 -1.36
CA LEU A 91 -3.54 -4.90 -1.60
C LEU A 91 -3.47 -5.70 -0.29
N TYR A 92 -2.53 -5.36 0.61
CA TYR A 92 -2.42 -6.00 1.92
C TYR A 92 -3.69 -5.80 2.76
N MET A 93 -4.26 -4.60 2.75
CA MET A 93 -5.51 -4.29 3.44
C MET A 93 -6.68 -5.12 2.90
N ILE A 94 -6.84 -5.22 1.58
CA ILE A 94 -7.91 -6.03 0.96
C ILE A 94 -7.71 -7.52 1.27
N LEU A 95 -6.48 -8.04 1.17
CA LEU A 95 -6.16 -9.43 1.49
C LEU A 95 -6.46 -9.76 2.96
N THR A 96 -6.05 -8.87 3.88
CA THR A 96 -6.24 -9.06 5.31
C THR A 96 -7.72 -9.00 5.68
N PHE A 97 -8.48 -8.06 5.08
CA PHE A 97 -9.92 -7.98 5.26
C PHE A 97 -10.65 -9.24 4.76
N LEU A 98 -10.28 -9.74 3.57
CA LEU A 98 -10.87 -10.97 3.05
C LEU A 98 -10.49 -12.18 3.90
N SER A 99 -9.24 -12.26 4.37
CA SER A 99 -8.78 -13.34 5.25
C SER A 99 -9.53 -13.32 6.58
N LEU A 100 -9.79 -12.13 7.16
CA LEU A 100 -10.65 -11.99 8.34
C LEU A 100 -12.04 -12.57 8.10
N CYS A 101 -12.69 -12.24 6.98
CA CYS A 101 -14.04 -12.74 6.67
C CYS A 101 -14.07 -14.26 6.50
N ILE A 102 -13.04 -14.85 5.90
CA ILE A 102 -12.93 -16.30 5.69
C ILE A 102 -12.63 -17.00 7.02
N ASP A 103 -11.61 -16.56 7.76
CA ASP A 103 -11.14 -17.20 8.99
C ASP A 103 -12.15 -17.06 10.14
N ALA A 104 -12.89 -15.93 10.21
CA ALA A 104 -13.96 -15.75 11.19
C ALA A 104 -15.22 -16.59 10.88
N GLY A 105 -15.29 -17.21 9.70
CA GLY A 105 -16.44 -18.01 9.25
C GLY A 105 -17.66 -17.19 8.82
N VAL A 106 -17.47 -15.92 8.44
CA VAL A 106 -18.54 -15.11 7.79
C VAL A 106 -19.00 -15.78 6.49
N ILE A 107 -18.07 -16.46 5.81
CA ILE A 107 -18.34 -17.33 4.68
C ILE A 107 -18.24 -18.78 5.19
N PRO A 108 -19.36 -19.51 5.35
CA PRO A 108 -19.33 -20.83 5.95
C PRO A 108 -18.51 -21.83 5.12
N PRO A 109 -17.64 -22.64 5.74
CA PRO A 109 -17.00 -23.77 5.08
C PRO A 109 -18.08 -24.71 4.50
N HIS A 110 -17.80 -25.34 3.36
CA HIS A 110 -18.75 -26.20 2.63
C HIS A 110 -19.93 -25.49 1.96
N SER A 111 -20.05 -24.16 2.07
CA SER A 111 -20.99 -23.40 1.23
C SER A 111 -20.53 -23.38 -0.24
N GLY A 112 -21.48 -23.30 -1.18
CA GLY A 112 -21.16 -23.24 -2.61
C GLY A 112 -20.32 -22.03 -3.02
N SER A 113 -20.34 -20.96 -2.22
CA SER A 113 -19.60 -19.72 -2.41
C SER A 113 -18.19 -19.75 -1.82
N TYR A 114 -17.93 -20.56 -0.78
CA TYR A 114 -16.62 -20.69 -0.11
C TYR A 114 -15.42 -20.84 -1.06
N PRO A 115 -15.41 -21.77 -2.05
CA PRO A 115 -14.25 -21.93 -2.94
C PRO A 115 -13.95 -20.68 -3.78
N TYR A 116 -14.95 -19.84 -4.09
CA TYR A 116 -14.72 -18.59 -4.82
C TYR A 116 -13.97 -17.57 -3.96
N PHE A 117 -14.37 -17.41 -2.70
CA PHE A 117 -13.70 -16.48 -1.79
C PHE A 117 -12.27 -16.93 -1.47
N VAL A 118 -12.05 -18.22 -1.25
CA VAL A 118 -10.71 -18.79 -1.07
C VAL A 118 -9.85 -18.61 -2.32
N ALA A 119 -10.42 -18.77 -3.52
CA ALA A 119 -9.70 -18.49 -4.77
C ALA A 119 -9.33 -17.00 -4.90
N VAL A 120 -10.20 -16.07 -4.48
CA VAL A 120 -9.88 -14.63 -4.46
C VAL A 120 -8.77 -14.34 -3.45
N GLN A 121 -8.81 -14.95 -2.26
CA GLN A 121 -7.75 -14.82 -1.25
C GLN A 121 -6.41 -15.30 -1.79
N ALA A 122 -6.38 -16.46 -2.45
CA ALA A 122 -5.22 -17.01 -3.13
C ALA A 122 -4.69 -16.06 -4.22
N GLY A 123 -5.60 -15.50 -5.04
CA GLY A 123 -5.30 -14.45 -6.02
C GLY A 123 -4.63 -13.23 -5.41
N LEU A 124 -5.22 -12.69 -4.35
CA LEU A 124 -4.72 -11.49 -3.67
C LEU A 124 -3.35 -11.73 -3.01
N ALA A 125 -3.11 -12.93 -2.48
CA ALA A 125 -1.81 -13.30 -1.92
C ALA A 125 -0.70 -13.23 -2.97
N SER A 126 -0.91 -13.82 -4.16
CA SER A 126 0.06 -13.73 -5.24
C SER A 126 0.21 -12.31 -5.80
N ALA A 127 -0.89 -11.57 -5.91
CA ALA A 127 -0.86 -10.17 -6.34
C ALA A 127 -0.04 -9.29 -5.38
N LEU A 128 -0.16 -9.52 -4.08
CA LEU A 128 0.62 -8.83 -3.06
C LEU A 128 2.12 -9.08 -3.23
N VAL A 129 2.50 -10.34 -3.40
CA VAL A 129 3.92 -10.74 -3.56
C VAL A 129 4.50 -10.19 -4.87
N THR A 130 3.75 -10.26 -5.97
CA THR A 130 4.17 -9.66 -7.25
C THR A 130 4.31 -8.16 -7.13
N CYS A 131 3.36 -7.49 -6.49
CA CYS A 131 3.43 -6.05 -6.21
C CYS A 131 4.70 -5.71 -5.41
N LEU A 132 5.06 -6.51 -4.40
CA LEU A 132 6.25 -6.30 -3.58
C LEU A 132 7.55 -6.40 -4.40
N VAL A 133 7.66 -7.41 -5.27
CA VAL A 133 8.83 -7.56 -6.15
C VAL A 133 8.99 -6.37 -7.10
N ILE A 134 7.89 -5.95 -7.74
CA ILE A 134 7.92 -4.82 -8.67
C ILE A 134 8.29 -3.53 -7.94
N ASN A 135 7.74 -3.30 -6.74
CA ASN A 135 8.18 -2.21 -5.86
C ASN A 135 9.68 -2.26 -5.57
N GLY A 136 10.23 -3.45 -5.33
CA GLY A 136 11.65 -3.64 -5.09
C GLY A 136 12.54 -3.20 -6.26
N PHE A 137 12.07 -3.37 -7.50
CA PHE A 137 12.78 -2.90 -8.69
C PHE A 137 12.74 -1.38 -8.90
N VAL A 138 11.72 -0.70 -8.39
CA VAL A 138 11.63 0.78 -8.43
C VAL A 138 12.81 1.42 -7.69
N GLY A 139 13.31 0.78 -6.63
CA GLY A 139 14.48 1.26 -5.89
C GLY A 139 15.77 1.35 -6.72
N PHE A 140 15.88 0.59 -7.82
CA PHE A 140 17.02 0.68 -8.75
C PHE A 140 16.90 1.82 -9.76
N GLN A 141 15.81 2.60 -9.71
CA GLN A 141 15.54 3.68 -10.67
C GLN A 141 15.57 3.22 -12.14
N LEU A 142 15.25 1.94 -12.40
CA LEU A 142 15.12 1.41 -13.77
C LEU A 142 14.02 2.12 -14.56
N TYR A 143 13.02 2.62 -13.84
CA TYR A 143 11.94 3.45 -14.33
C TYR A 143 11.84 4.68 -13.44
N GLU A 144 11.51 5.83 -14.01
CA GLU A 144 11.17 7.02 -13.25
C GLU A 144 9.96 6.72 -12.36
N ASP A 145 10.12 6.92 -11.06
CA ASP A 145 9.10 6.65 -10.05
C ASP A 145 7.95 7.66 -10.15
N GLY A 146 6.74 7.24 -9.79
CA GLY A 146 5.55 8.09 -9.88
C GLY A 146 5.05 8.37 -11.30
N THR A 147 5.76 7.91 -12.35
CA THR A 147 5.29 7.97 -13.74
C THR A 147 4.04 7.09 -13.93
N PRO A 148 3.16 7.46 -14.88
CA PRO A 148 2.01 6.61 -15.21
C PRO A 148 2.44 5.21 -15.68
N LEU A 149 3.60 5.11 -16.34
CA LEU A 149 4.16 3.84 -16.79
C LEU A 149 4.50 2.91 -15.61
N SER A 150 5.23 3.41 -14.61
CA SER A 150 5.57 2.66 -13.39
C SER A 150 4.31 2.11 -12.71
N LEU A 151 3.30 2.97 -12.50
CA LEU A 151 2.06 2.60 -11.82
C LEU A 151 1.23 1.59 -12.60
N TRP A 152 1.12 1.74 -13.92
CA TRP A 152 0.36 0.80 -14.75
C TRP A 152 1.07 -0.54 -14.88
N MET A 153 2.40 -0.56 -14.97
CA MET A 153 3.17 -1.80 -14.95
C MET A 153 2.96 -2.57 -13.64
N LEU A 154 3.04 -1.88 -12.49
CA LEU A 154 2.79 -2.47 -11.17
C LEU A 154 1.37 -3.01 -11.04
N ARG A 155 0.36 -2.24 -11.47
CA ARG A 155 -1.05 -2.66 -11.39
C ARG A 155 -1.34 -3.84 -12.30
N LEU A 156 -0.87 -3.80 -13.56
CA LEU A 156 -1.14 -4.84 -14.54
C LEU A 156 -0.43 -6.14 -14.18
N SER A 157 0.84 -6.08 -13.75
CA SER A 157 1.58 -7.28 -13.31
C SER A 157 0.93 -7.94 -12.09
N SER A 158 0.55 -7.14 -11.09
CA SER A 158 -0.16 -7.63 -9.90
C SER A 158 -1.54 -8.21 -10.26
N PHE A 159 -2.26 -7.59 -11.20
CA PHE A 159 -3.54 -8.07 -11.68
C PHE A 159 -3.42 -9.37 -12.49
N ILE A 160 -2.39 -9.52 -13.32
CA ILE A 160 -2.12 -10.77 -14.04
C ILE A 160 -1.80 -11.89 -13.03
N ALA A 161 -0.97 -11.63 -12.03
CA ALA A 161 -0.66 -12.59 -10.97
C ALA A 161 -1.91 -13.00 -10.17
N PHE A 162 -2.80 -12.03 -9.88
CA PHE A 162 -4.12 -12.27 -9.29
C PHE A 162 -4.93 -13.24 -10.15
N VAL A 163 -5.13 -12.91 -11.44
CA VAL A 163 -5.97 -13.68 -12.36
C VAL A 163 -5.44 -15.10 -12.53
N ILE A 164 -4.13 -15.29 -12.71
CA ILE A 164 -3.53 -16.62 -12.85
C ILE A 164 -3.80 -17.47 -11.60
N SER A 165 -3.51 -16.92 -10.43
CA SER A 165 -3.67 -17.64 -9.15
C SER A 165 -5.13 -17.91 -8.81
N PHE A 166 -6.01 -16.95 -9.10
CA PHE A 166 -7.46 -17.08 -8.95
C PHE A 166 -8.02 -18.20 -9.84
N LEU A 167 -7.70 -18.18 -11.14
CA LEU A 167 -8.22 -19.16 -12.09
C LEU A 167 -7.69 -20.57 -11.81
N VAL A 168 -6.40 -20.72 -11.48
CA VAL A 168 -5.82 -22.02 -11.13
C VAL A 168 -6.44 -22.56 -9.84
N SER A 169 -6.64 -21.71 -8.83
CA SER A 169 -7.30 -22.12 -7.58
C SER A 169 -8.74 -22.55 -7.83
N LEU A 170 -9.52 -21.73 -8.55
CA LEU A 170 -10.91 -22.02 -8.86
C LEU A 170 -11.07 -23.28 -9.71
N ALA A 171 -10.23 -23.45 -10.73
CA ALA A 171 -10.25 -24.63 -11.59
C ALA A 171 -9.96 -25.91 -10.79
N THR A 172 -9.06 -25.84 -9.81
CA THR A 172 -8.77 -26.97 -8.92
C THR A 172 -9.94 -27.27 -7.99
N PHE A 173 -10.58 -26.26 -7.38
CA PHE A 173 -11.71 -26.48 -6.47
C PHE A 173 -12.97 -27.01 -7.16
N LYS A 174 -13.22 -26.59 -8.41
CA LYS A 174 -14.41 -26.96 -9.18
C LYS A 174 -14.18 -28.12 -10.15
N SER A 175 -13.00 -28.75 -10.12
CA SER A 175 -12.61 -29.83 -11.02
C SER A 175 -12.71 -29.46 -12.51
N TRP A 176 -12.24 -28.26 -12.88
CA TRP A 176 -12.24 -27.78 -14.27
C TRP A 176 -10.89 -28.02 -14.95
N SER A 177 -10.93 -28.27 -16.27
CA SER A 177 -9.73 -28.35 -17.12
C SER A 177 -8.71 -29.42 -16.68
N GLY A 178 -9.17 -30.56 -16.16
CA GLY A 178 -8.30 -31.67 -15.72
C GLY A 178 -7.56 -31.41 -14.39
N LEU A 179 -7.70 -30.22 -13.83
CA LEU A 179 -7.39 -29.93 -12.43
C LEU A 179 -8.55 -30.43 -11.58
N GLY A 180 -8.26 -30.84 -10.35
CA GLY A 180 -9.30 -31.26 -9.41
C GLY A 180 -8.79 -31.26 -7.99
N PRO A 181 -9.66 -31.39 -6.98
CA PRO A 181 -9.29 -31.28 -5.58
C PRO A 181 -8.28 -32.33 -5.11
N THR A 182 -8.12 -33.42 -5.87
CA THR A 182 -7.14 -34.49 -5.65
C THR A 182 -5.82 -34.25 -6.38
N ASN A 183 -5.78 -33.38 -7.39
CA ASN A 183 -4.58 -32.99 -8.12
C ASN A 183 -4.25 -31.52 -7.83
N THR A 184 -3.55 -31.30 -6.73
CA THR A 184 -3.26 -29.97 -6.17
C THR A 184 -1.92 -29.38 -6.64
N VAL A 185 -1.23 -30.03 -7.58
CA VAL A 185 0.09 -29.61 -8.07
C VAL A 185 0.04 -28.20 -8.67
N GLY A 186 -1.02 -27.87 -9.41
CA GLY A 186 -1.20 -26.54 -10.03
C GLY A 186 -1.25 -25.41 -9.00
N ILE A 187 -2.09 -25.55 -7.96
CA ILE A 187 -2.15 -24.58 -6.86
C ILE A 187 -0.81 -24.51 -6.14
N PHE A 188 -0.17 -25.65 -5.86
CA PHE A 188 1.11 -25.66 -5.15
C PHE A 188 2.18 -24.83 -5.88
N ILE A 189 2.30 -25.00 -7.19
CA ILE A 189 3.26 -24.25 -8.01
C ILE A 189 2.96 -22.75 -7.95
N VAL A 190 1.71 -22.37 -8.17
CA VAL A 190 1.36 -20.95 -8.30
C VAL A 190 1.41 -20.23 -6.95
N LEU A 191 0.89 -20.86 -5.89
CA LEU A 191 0.74 -20.20 -4.58
C LEU A 191 1.99 -20.29 -3.70
N TYR A 192 2.75 -21.39 -3.77
CA TYR A 192 3.93 -21.58 -2.93
C TYR A 192 5.20 -21.33 -3.71
N LEU A 193 5.43 -22.06 -4.82
CA LEU A 193 6.72 -22.02 -5.52
C LEU A 193 6.98 -20.67 -6.19
N LEU A 194 6.04 -20.17 -7.00
CA LEU A 194 6.21 -18.89 -7.70
C LEU A 194 6.31 -17.72 -6.72
N ASN A 195 5.47 -17.67 -5.69
CA ASN A 195 5.52 -16.63 -4.66
C ASN A 195 6.82 -16.71 -3.84
N ALA A 196 7.33 -17.89 -3.52
CA ALA A 196 8.61 -18.04 -2.83
C ALA A 196 9.79 -17.54 -3.68
N ILE A 197 9.80 -17.86 -4.99
CA ILE A 197 10.82 -17.35 -5.92
C ILE A 197 10.76 -15.82 -6.00
N GLN A 198 9.56 -15.26 -6.12
CA GLN A 198 9.35 -13.81 -6.13
C GLN A 198 9.87 -13.15 -4.85
N LEU A 199 9.52 -13.67 -3.67
CA LEU A 199 10.04 -13.14 -2.40
C LEU A 199 11.57 -13.24 -2.30
N ALA A 200 12.16 -14.34 -2.78
CA ALA A 200 13.61 -14.47 -2.82
C ALA A 200 14.26 -13.43 -3.74
N LEU A 201 13.69 -13.18 -4.93
CA LEU A 201 14.14 -12.12 -5.83
C LEU A 201 14.04 -10.74 -5.19
N TYR A 202 12.93 -10.45 -4.49
CA TYR A 202 12.78 -9.22 -3.73
C TYR A 202 13.92 -9.07 -2.70
N VAL A 203 14.11 -10.04 -1.82
CA VAL A 203 15.14 -9.99 -0.76
C VAL A 203 16.54 -9.81 -1.35
N VAL A 204 16.92 -10.61 -2.36
CA VAL A 204 18.23 -10.51 -3.01
C VAL A 204 18.42 -9.14 -3.65
N SER A 205 17.41 -8.63 -4.36
CA SER A 205 17.46 -7.32 -4.99
C SER A 205 17.62 -6.19 -3.96
N GLN A 206 16.90 -6.23 -2.84
CA GLN A 206 17.02 -5.21 -1.79
C GLN A 206 18.39 -5.25 -1.09
N ILE A 207 18.95 -6.44 -0.86
CA ILE A 207 20.31 -6.57 -0.33
C ILE A 207 21.34 -5.96 -1.30
N ILE A 208 21.21 -6.23 -2.61
CA ILE A 208 22.11 -5.65 -3.63
C ILE A 208 21.99 -4.13 -3.62
N LEU A 209 20.77 -3.59 -3.60
CA LEU A 209 20.51 -2.14 -3.57
C LEU A 209 21.19 -1.48 -2.38
N VAL A 210 20.96 -1.98 -1.17
CA VAL A 210 21.54 -1.39 0.04
C VAL A 210 23.06 -1.55 0.06
N THR A 211 23.58 -2.69 -0.39
CA THR A 211 25.02 -2.96 -0.31
C THR A 211 25.87 -2.27 -1.36
N ARG A 212 25.29 -1.99 -2.53
CA ARG A 212 26.00 -1.38 -3.67
C ARG A 212 25.72 0.10 -3.83
N THR A 213 24.53 0.56 -3.48
CA THR A 213 24.08 1.93 -3.76
C THR A 213 24.08 2.81 -2.52
N LEU A 214 23.64 2.30 -1.36
CA LEU A 214 23.49 3.12 -0.15
C LEU A 214 24.76 3.13 0.72
N GLN A 215 25.02 4.28 1.34
CA GLN A 215 26.06 4.45 2.36
C GLN A 215 25.59 3.97 3.74
N ASP A 216 24.33 4.27 4.12
CA ASP A 216 23.73 3.79 5.36
C ASP A 216 23.35 2.30 5.24
N ARG A 217 23.84 1.49 6.18
CA ARG A 217 23.61 0.04 6.26
C ARG A 217 22.52 -0.36 7.25
N TRP A 218 21.95 0.60 7.97
CA TRP A 218 20.83 0.38 8.88
C TRP A 218 19.63 -0.35 8.22
N PRO A 219 19.26 -0.08 6.95
CA PRO A 219 18.19 -0.81 6.26
C PRO A 219 18.42 -2.32 6.10
N LEU A 220 19.67 -2.80 6.20
CA LEU A 220 19.93 -4.26 6.21
C LEU A 220 19.33 -4.94 7.43
N GLY A 221 19.28 -4.24 8.57
CA GLY A 221 18.61 -4.72 9.77
C GLY A 221 17.12 -4.91 9.52
N ASP A 222 16.48 -3.97 8.82
CA ASP A 222 15.06 -4.07 8.51
C ASP A 222 14.75 -5.29 7.63
N ILE A 223 15.58 -5.54 6.60
CA ILE A 223 15.46 -6.73 5.75
C ILE A 223 15.65 -8.01 6.57
N ALA A 224 16.66 -8.06 7.45
CA ALA A 224 16.96 -9.23 8.26
C ALA A 224 15.81 -9.57 9.24
N PHE A 225 15.28 -8.57 9.94
CA PHE A 225 14.13 -8.77 10.83
C PHE A 225 12.86 -9.13 10.06
N GLY A 226 12.63 -8.54 8.88
CA GLY A 226 11.50 -8.90 8.02
C GLY A 226 11.56 -10.37 7.59
N LEU A 227 12.73 -10.84 7.15
CA LEU A 227 12.95 -12.23 6.78
C LEU A 227 12.80 -13.17 7.99
N PHE A 228 13.34 -12.79 9.14
CA PHE A 228 13.21 -13.55 10.38
C PHE A 228 11.74 -13.75 10.76
N PHE A 229 10.94 -12.67 10.83
CA PHE A 229 9.54 -12.78 11.18
C PHE A 229 8.75 -13.59 10.15
N PHE A 230 9.00 -13.38 8.84
CA PHE A 230 8.32 -14.15 7.80
C PHE A 230 8.61 -15.66 7.92
N ILE A 231 9.89 -16.06 8.00
CA ILE A 231 10.29 -17.47 8.12
C ILE A 231 9.75 -18.07 9.42
N ALA A 232 9.87 -17.36 10.55
CA ALA A 232 9.33 -17.81 11.83
C ALA A 232 7.82 -18.07 11.73
N GLY A 233 7.07 -17.17 11.07
CA GLY A 233 5.64 -17.34 10.83
C GLY A 233 5.32 -18.58 10.00
N GLN A 234 6.04 -18.84 8.91
CA GLN A 234 5.85 -20.04 8.08
C GLN A 234 6.16 -21.32 8.88
N VAL A 235 7.24 -21.32 9.66
CA VAL A 235 7.64 -22.47 10.49
C VAL A 235 6.61 -22.75 11.58
N LEU A 236 6.12 -21.71 12.26
CA LEU A 236 5.09 -21.86 13.29
C LEU A 236 3.78 -22.41 12.70
N LEU A 237 3.38 -21.96 11.51
CA LEU A 237 2.19 -22.46 10.82
C LEU A 237 2.32 -23.90 10.34
N TYR A 238 3.35 -24.20 9.55
CA TYR A 238 3.42 -25.48 8.83
C TYR A 238 4.06 -26.62 9.64
N ALA A 239 4.95 -26.31 10.59
CA ALA A 239 5.66 -27.32 11.37
C ALA A 239 5.09 -27.50 12.78
N PHE A 240 4.74 -26.40 13.46
CA PHE A 240 4.40 -26.42 14.89
C PHE A 240 2.92 -26.19 15.23
N SER A 241 2.06 -25.85 14.25
CA SER A 241 0.67 -25.46 14.51
C SER A 241 -0.10 -26.47 15.37
N SER A 242 -0.06 -27.77 15.05
CA SER A 242 -0.75 -28.79 15.86
C SER A 242 -0.21 -28.91 17.28
N ARG A 243 1.12 -28.85 17.45
CA ARG A 243 1.77 -28.89 18.77
C ARG A 243 1.43 -27.69 19.63
N ILE A 244 1.37 -26.50 19.03
CA ILE A 244 0.96 -25.27 19.71
C ILE A 244 -0.49 -25.38 20.15
N CYS A 245 -1.37 -25.79 19.23
CA CYS A 245 -2.80 -25.92 19.48
C CYS A 245 -3.11 -26.88 20.63
N GLU A 246 -2.49 -28.08 20.65
CA GLU A 246 -2.63 -29.02 21.77
C GLU A 246 -2.04 -28.45 23.07
N GLY A 247 -0.86 -27.84 23.01
CA GLY A 247 -0.15 -27.30 24.17
C GLY A 247 -0.88 -26.14 24.86
N VAL A 248 -1.65 -25.36 24.11
CA VAL A 248 -2.47 -24.26 24.64
C VAL A 248 -3.95 -24.61 24.74
N SER A 249 -4.30 -25.90 24.81
CA SER A 249 -5.69 -26.37 25.01
C SER A 249 -6.70 -25.79 24.00
N HIS A 250 -6.33 -25.74 22.72
CA HIS A 250 -7.17 -25.25 21.62
C HIS A 250 -7.57 -23.77 21.72
N TYR A 251 -6.85 -22.93 22.49
CA TYR A 251 -7.13 -21.49 22.52
C TYR A 251 -6.51 -20.72 21.35
N ILE A 252 -5.34 -21.16 20.88
CA ILE A 252 -4.52 -20.52 19.85
C ILE A 252 -3.98 -21.61 18.93
N ASP A 253 -3.89 -21.35 17.63
CA ASP A 253 -3.28 -22.23 16.64
C ASP A 253 -2.14 -21.53 15.89
N GLY A 254 -1.52 -22.22 14.94
CA GLY A 254 -0.45 -21.64 14.13
C GLY A 254 -0.90 -20.45 13.28
N LEU A 255 -2.20 -20.29 12.98
CA LEU A 255 -2.70 -19.20 12.16
C LEU A 255 -2.58 -17.85 12.88
N PHE A 256 -2.82 -17.82 14.20
CA PHE A 256 -2.57 -16.63 15.03
C PHE A 256 -1.10 -16.16 14.97
N PHE A 257 -0.16 -17.09 15.10
CA PHE A 257 1.27 -16.75 15.03
C PHE A 257 1.69 -16.35 13.63
N ALA A 258 1.17 -17.03 12.60
CA ALA A 258 1.43 -16.69 11.21
C ALA A 258 0.93 -15.28 10.86
N THR A 259 -0.29 -14.92 11.26
CA THR A 259 -0.85 -13.57 11.01
C THR A 259 -0.06 -12.50 11.75
N THR A 260 0.33 -12.75 13.00
CA THR A 260 1.20 -11.86 13.78
C THR A 260 2.55 -11.65 13.10
N CYS A 261 3.23 -12.74 12.74
CA CYS A 261 4.53 -12.71 12.08
C CYS A 261 4.47 -12.05 10.69
N ASN A 262 3.41 -12.29 9.92
CA ASN A 262 3.18 -11.64 8.64
C ASN A 262 2.98 -10.12 8.80
N LEU A 263 2.22 -9.69 9.81
CA LEU A 263 2.07 -8.27 10.13
C LEU A 263 3.43 -7.65 10.47
N LEU A 264 4.22 -8.29 11.34
CA LEU A 264 5.56 -7.81 11.69
C LEU A 264 6.48 -7.74 10.46
N ALA A 265 6.43 -8.74 9.57
CA ALA A 265 7.19 -8.71 8.32
C ALA A 265 6.79 -7.53 7.41
N VAL A 266 5.49 -7.27 7.27
CA VAL A 266 4.98 -6.11 6.51
C VAL A 266 5.38 -4.79 7.17
N MET A 267 5.39 -4.72 8.50
CA MET A 267 5.92 -3.56 9.23
C MET A 267 7.41 -3.34 8.94
N MET A 268 8.21 -4.40 8.84
CA MET A 268 9.63 -4.26 8.47
C MET A 268 9.80 -3.81 7.01
N VAL A 269 8.93 -4.23 6.08
CA VAL A 269 8.89 -3.68 4.71
C VAL A 269 8.58 -2.18 4.73
N TYR A 270 7.64 -1.74 5.56
CA TYR A 270 7.36 -0.33 5.78
C TYR A 270 8.59 0.43 6.32
N LYS A 271 9.22 -0.08 7.39
CA LYS A 271 10.39 0.55 8.00
C LYS A 271 11.57 0.63 7.04
N TYR A 272 11.78 -0.43 6.25
CA TYR A 272 12.77 -0.44 5.18
C TYR A 272 12.51 0.69 4.17
N TRP A 273 11.28 0.79 3.64
CA TRP A 273 10.91 1.87 2.71
C TRP A 273 11.05 3.26 3.32
N ASP A 274 10.62 3.41 4.58
CA ASP A 274 10.76 4.66 5.32
C ASP A 274 12.23 5.05 5.50
N SER A 275 13.09 4.06 5.72
CA SER A 275 14.51 4.31 6.00
C SER A 275 15.32 4.72 4.77
N ILE A 276 14.92 4.29 3.57
CA ILE A 276 15.58 4.69 2.32
C ILE A 276 15.02 6.00 1.74
N THR A 277 13.98 6.58 2.37
CA THR A 277 13.31 7.83 1.94
C THR A 277 13.39 8.93 3.01
N LYS A 278 14.48 8.98 3.79
CA LYS A 278 14.65 9.93 4.92
C LYS A 278 14.95 11.37 4.47
N GLU A 279 15.54 11.55 3.29
CA GLU A 279 16.13 12.83 2.82
C GLU A 279 15.07 13.88 2.39
N ASP A 280 13.80 13.49 2.39
CA ASP A 280 12.69 14.37 1.99
C ASP A 280 12.15 15.27 3.11
N LEU A 281 12.44 14.95 4.37
CA LEU A 281 11.89 15.68 5.53
C LEU A 281 12.75 16.87 5.96
N GLU A 282 14.02 16.91 5.57
CA GLU A 282 14.94 18.02 5.89
C GLU A 282 14.64 19.30 5.10
N PHE A 283 13.99 19.20 3.93
CA PHE A 283 13.58 20.36 3.13
C PHE A 283 12.22 20.97 3.55
N SER A 284 11.50 20.32 4.49
CA SER A 284 10.22 20.81 5.01
C SER A 284 10.36 21.66 6.29
N VAL A 285 11.57 21.78 6.85
CA VAL A 285 11.87 22.63 8.01
C VAL A 285 12.59 23.90 7.53
N GLY A 286 11.88 24.74 6.79
CA GLY A 286 12.43 26.00 6.25
C GLY A 286 11.47 27.20 6.21
N THR A 287 10.20 27.06 6.59
CA THR A 287 9.26 28.21 6.63
C THR A 287 9.01 28.77 8.03
N ARG A 288 9.59 28.17 9.07
CA ARG A 288 9.80 28.87 10.34
C ARG A 288 11.26 29.32 10.40
N MET A 289 11.60 30.32 9.58
CA MET A 289 12.76 31.15 9.87
C MET A 289 12.63 31.64 11.30
N ASN A 290 13.67 31.41 12.08
CA ASN A 290 13.79 31.90 13.43
C ASN A 290 13.58 33.42 13.46
N ASN A 291 12.53 33.89 14.14
CA ASN A 291 12.42 35.27 14.59
C ASN A 291 13.38 35.51 15.77
N TRP A 292 14.68 35.30 15.57
CA TRP A 292 15.66 35.96 16.43
C TRP A 292 15.67 37.43 16.00
N GLU A 293 14.72 38.19 16.54
CA GLU A 293 14.79 39.64 16.55
C GLU A 293 16.18 40.01 17.11
N VAL A 294 17.08 40.45 16.24
CA VAL A 294 18.21 41.27 16.67
C VAL A 294 17.61 42.62 17.03
N LYS A 295 17.04 42.70 18.23
CA LYS A 295 16.74 43.98 18.86
C LYS A 295 18.07 44.55 19.36
N GLU A 296 18.34 45.76 18.87
CA GLU A 296 19.23 46.75 19.45
C GLU A 296 20.74 46.56 19.23
N LEU A 297 21.19 47.06 18.08
CA LEU A 297 22.40 47.89 18.02
C LEU A 297 22.12 49.12 17.13
N LEU A 298 21.18 49.96 17.57
CA LEU A 298 21.16 51.35 17.11
C LEU A 298 22.22 52.12 17.90
N PRO A 299 23.16 52.83 17.26
CA PRO A 299 24.08 53.68 17.99
C PRO A 299 23.26 54.77 18.70
N GLN A 300 23.39 54.84 20.02
CA GLN A 300 22.92 55.98 20.81
C GLN A 300 23.69 57.23 20.33
N GLY A 301 23.13 57.92 19.33
CA GLY A 301 23.50 59.30 19.04
C GLY A 301 23.02 60.18 20.20
N PRO A 302 23.83 61.18 20.63
CA PRO A 302 23.48 62.00 21.75
C PRO A 302 22.25 62.85 21.41
N GLU A 303 21.43 63.02 22.43
CA GLU A 303 20.25 63.87 22.50
C GLU A 303 20.42 65.18 21.73
N GLU A 304 19.45 65.55 20.89
CA GLU A 304 18.88 66.90 20.93
C GLU A 304 17.66 67.04 20.01
N ASP A 305 16.54 67.27 20.67
CA ASP A 305 15.63 68.38 20.40
C ASP A 305 14.53 68.25 19.33
N ARG A 306 13.34 68.67 19.79
CA ARG A 306 12.11 69.04 19.06
C ARG A 306 11.18 67.90 18.64
N ARG A 307 10.16 67.58 19.46
CA ARG A 307 8.92 68.34 19.76
C ARG A 307 7.90 68.27 18.61
N ALA A 308 6.69 67.83 19.02
CA ALA A 308 5.38 68.02 18.39
C ALA A 308 5.06 67.10 17.19
N THR A 309 3.90 66.45 17.06
CA THR A 309 2.61 66.50 17.78
C THR A 309 1.69 65.44 17.16
N VAL A 310 0.90 64.79 18.01
CA VAL A 310 -0.55 64.46 17.86
C VAL A 310 -1.00 63.50 16.75
N TYR A 311 -1.62 62.40 17.20
CA TYR A 311 -2.53 61.53 16.44
C TYR A 311 -3.84 62.25 16.06
N ALA A 312 -4.29 62.11 14.82
CA ALA A 312 -5.72 62.10 14.45
C ALA A 312 -5.92 61.48 13.04
N ASP A 313 -6.70 60.41 12.97
CA ASP A 313 -7.41 59.88 11.79
C ASP A 313 -8.81 60.56 11.69
N PRO A 314 -9.72 60.25 10.74
CA PRO A 314 -9.65 60.22 9.26
C PRO A 314 -10.85 60.98 8.61
N ILE A 315 -10.79 61.55 7.39
CA ILE A 315 -12.01 62.01 6.68
C ILE A 315 -11.95 61.76 5.15
N TYR A 316 -13.12 61.35 4.65
CA TYR A 316 -13.57 60.97 3.30
C TYR A 316 -13.78 62.18 2.34
N GLU A 317 -14.05 61.89 1.06
CA GLU A 317 -14.44 62.79 -0.06
C GLU A 317 -13.28 63.54 -0.74
N GLY A 318 -13.20 63.71 -2.07
CA GLY A 318 -14.15 63.52 -3.16
C GLY A 318 -13.94 64.64 -4.19
N HIS A 319 -13.79 64.27 -5.46
CA HIS A 319 -13.98 65.07 -6.69
C HIS A 319 -12.89 66.04 -7.26
N HIS A 320 -12.57 65.71 -8.53
CA HIS A 320 -12.42 66.55 -9.74
C HIS A 320 -11.55 67.84 -9.74
N TYR A 321 -10.50 67.87 -10.56
CA TYR A 321 -10.46 68.45 -11.93
C TYR A 321 -9.01 68.50 -12.47
N ALA A 322 -8.83 68.21 -13.76
CA ALA A 322 -7.65 68.52 -14.59
C ALA A 322 -7.57 70.06 -14.86
N PRO A 323 -6.57 70.68 -15.56
CA PRO A 323 -5.54 70.15 -16.48
C PRO A 323 -4.12 70.77 -16.35
N GLY A 324 -3.19 70.39 -17.27
CA GLY A 324 -1.75 70.76 -17.36
C GLY A 324 -1.43 72.26 -17.64
N PRO A 325 -0.30 72.67 -18.28
CA PRO A 325 0.61 71.92 -19.20
C PRO A 325 2.14 72.24 -19.10
N GLY A 326 2.93 71.61 -19.98
CA GLY A 326 4.27 72.05 -20.44
C GLY A 326 5.45 71.42 -19.70
N THR A 327 6.59 71.03 -20.29
CA THR A 327 7.21 71.35 -21.59
C THR A 327 8.42 70.42 -21.81
N GLY A 328 8.66 70.07 -23.09
CA GLY A 328 9.97 69.71 -23.67
C GLY A 328 10.50 68.30 -23.36
N SER A 329 11.35 67.66 -24.15
CA SER A 329 11.95 67.89 -25.48
C SER A 329 12.77 66.63 -25.74
N GLY A 330 12.81 66.07 -26.95
CA GLY A 330 13.79 65.03 -27.27
C GLY A 330 13.35 64.04 -28.34
N ALA A 331 13.50 64.45 -29.60
CA ALA A 331 13.43 63.58 -30.76
C ALA A 331 14.61 62.60 -30.82
N SER A 332 14.35 61.39 -31.32
CA SER A 332 15.29 60.63 -32.17
C SER A 332 14.50 59.56 -32.92
N ALA A 333 14.35 59.80 -34.22
CA ALA A 333 13.85 58.86 -35.20
C ALA A 333 15.01 58.09 -35.82
N SER A 334 14.82 56.80 -36.11
CA SER A 334 15.40 56.11 -37.27
C SER A 334 14.64 54.81 -37.47
N GLY A 335 13.89 54.74 -38.57
CA GLY A 335 13.22 53.51 -39.03
C GLY A 335 14.14 52.65 -39.88
N TYR A 336 13.76 51.39 -40.07
CA TYR A 336 13.98 50.64 -41.30
C TYR A 336 12.85 49.62 -41.50
N GLU A 337 12.41 49.55 -42.75
CA GLU A 337 11.25 48.85 -43.31
C GLU A 337 11.37 47.33 -43.43
N GLY A 338 10.20 46.70 -43.60
CA GLY A 338 10.00 45.46 -44.38
C GLY A 338 9.27 44.37 -43.59
N GLY A 339 8.11 43.84 -43.95
CA GLY A 339 7.25 43.98 -45.11
C GLY A 339 6.20 42.85 -45.08
N HIS A 340 4.92 43.23 -45.19
CA HIS A 340 3.74 42.49 -45.70
C HIS A 340 3.62 40.95 -45.63
N HIS A 341 2.60 40.45 -44.91
CA HIS A 341 1.28 40.03 -45.46
C HIS A 341 0.40 39.48 -44.30
N ARG A 342 -0.71 40.15 -43.90
CA ARG A 342 -2.11 39.99 -44.37
C ARG A 342 -2.69 38.61 -43.92
N ARG A 343 -3.79 38.45 -43.16
CA ARG A 343 -4.97 39.29 -42.91
C ARG A 343 -5.84 38.70 -41.78
N GLU A 344 -6.51 39.63 -41.07
CA GLU A 344 -7.89 39.61 -40.53
C GLU A 344 -8.33 38.42 -39.63
N SER A 345 -8.57 38.61 -38.32
CA SER A 345 -9.73 39.30 -37.68
C SER A 345 -11.08 38.67 -38.08
N HIS A 346 -11.97 38.23 -37.20
CA HIS A 346 -12.61 38.83 -36.02
C HIS A 346 -13.21 37.64 -35.21
N GLY A 347 -13.61 37.69 -33.95
CA GLY A 347 -13.94 38.77 -33.03
C GLY A 347 -15.04 38.26 -32.08
N TYR A 348 -14.91 38.60 -30.80
CA TYR A 348 -15.97 38.84 -29.80
C TYR A 348 -16.90 37.69 -29.32
N THR A 349 -16.56 37.12 -28.15
CA THR A 349 -17.27 37.13 -26.83
C THR A 349 -18.76 37.57 -26.73
N PRO A 350 -19.48 37.37 -25.58
CA PRO A 350 -19.63 36.20 -24.68
C PRO A 350 -21.09 35.97 -24.15
N SER A 351 -21.39 34.75 -23.63
CA SER A 351 -22.30 34.42 -22.48
C SER A 351 -23.80 34.86 -22.50
N PRO A 352 -24.63 34.52 -21.49
CA PRO A 352 -25.09 33.22 -20.95
C PRO A 352 -26.62 33.03 -21.14
N HIS A 353 -27.16 31.82 -21.01
CA HIS A 353 -28.41 31.59 -20.25
C HIS A 353 -28.73 30.10 -20.00
N ARG A 354 -29.34 29.93 -18.84
CA ARG A 354 -29.79 28.73 -18.12
C ARG A 354 -31.18 28.29 -18.62
N GLN A 355 -31.44 26.97 -18.69
CA GLN A 355 -32.64 26.24 -18.21
C GLN A 355 -33.10 25.08 -19.11
N SER A 356 -33.01 23.87 -18.52
CA SER A 356 -34.08 22.88 -18.32
C SER A 356 -34.75 22.13 -19.49
N LEU A 357 -34.95 20.82 -19.20
CA LEU A 357 -36.10 19.93 -19.50
C LEU A 357 -35.95 18.85 -20.58
N ARG A 358 -36.15 17.60 -20.09
CA ARG A 358 -36.72 16.38 -20.72
C ARG A 358 -35.85 15.72 -21.81
N TYR A 359 -35.69 14.41 -21.89
CA TYR A 359 -36.47 13.25 -21.42
C TYR A 359 -35.57 12.19 -20.77
#